data_AF-A0A968U890-F1
#
_entry.id   AF-A0A968U890-F1
#
_cell.length_a   1.000
_cell.length_b   1.000
_cell.length_c   1.000
_cell.angle_alpha   90.00
_cell.angle_beta   90.00
_cell.angle_gamma   90.00
#
_symmetry.space_group_name_H-M   'P 1'
#
loop_
_entity.id
_entity.type
_entity.pdbx_description
1 polymer ?
#
loop_
_entity_poly.entity_id
_entity_poly.type
_entity_poly.pdbx_seq_one_letter_code
_entity_poly.pdbx_strand_id
1 'polypeptide(L)' 'MGGSSSATAAEVECATNGSEAACVAVDEHGNAAVSVVDSEGNQVTVTEDSEGNRTTEVVEAAQ' A
#
# COMPACT_ATOMS: atom_id res chain seq x y z
N MET A 1 9.82 -1.06 16.75
CA MET A 1 10.31 -2.04 15.76
C MET A 1 9.34 -2.04 14.60
N GLY A 2 9.44 -1.05 13.71
CA GLY A 2 8.71 -1.03 12.43
C GLY A 2 9.76 -1.17 11.35
N GLY A 3 9.89 -2.38 10.80
CA GLY A 3 10.89 -2.66 9.78
C GLY A 3 10.43 -2.10 8.45
N SER A 4 11.04 -1.01 7.99
CA SER A 4 11.00 -0.62 6.58
C SER A 4 11.73 -1.69 5.78
N SER A 5 10.99 -2.66 5.24
CA SER A 5 11.53 -3.63 4.31
C SER A 5 11.79 -2.93 2.99
N SER A 6 13.07 -2.70 2.71
CA SER A 6 13.59 -2.24 1.43
C SER A 6 13.01 -3.03 0.27
N ALA A 7 12.19 -2.38 -0.55
CA ALA A 7 12.04 -2.72 -1.95
C ALA A 7 12.57 -1.53 -2.75
N THR A 8 13.47 -1.82 -3.67
CA THR A 8 14.29 -0.91 -4.47
C THR A 8 13.48 0.23 -5.12
N ALA A 9 14.06 1.44 -5.10
CA ALA A 9 13.67 2.65 -5.83
C ALA A 9 12.35 3.37 -5.47
N ALA A 10 11.46 2.81 -4.64
CA ALA A 10 10.27 3.50 -4.17
C ALA A 10 10.45 4.06 -2.75
N GLU A 11 10.03 5.30 -2.53
CA GLU A 11 9.85 5.82 -1.16
C GLU A 11 8.63 5.12 -0.58
N VAL A 12 8.86 4.17 0.34
CA VAL A 12 7.81 3.39 0.98
C VAL A 12 7.68 3.81 2.44
N GLU A 13 6.53 4.39 2.78
CA GLU A 13 6.16 4.80 4.12
C GLU A 13 5.00 3.93 4.61
N CYS A 14 5.19 3.22 5.72
CA CYS A 14 4.15 2.37 6.32
C CYS A 14 3.83 2.81 7.74
N ALA A 15 2.53 2.95 8.03
CA ALA A 15 1.99 3.17 9.36
C ALA A 15 1.15 1.96 9.78
N THR A 16 1.22 1.60 11.06
CA THR A 16 0.37 0.56 11.65
C THR A 16 -0.42 1.13 12.81
N ASN A 17 -1.68 0.74 12.92
CA ASN A 17 -2.56 1.08 14.04
C ASN A 17 -3.19 -0.21 14.59
N GLY A 18 -2.55 -0.82 15.59
CA GLY A 18 -3.00 -2.11 16.12
C GLY A 18 -2.85 -3.25 15.10
N SER A 19 -3.97 -3.85 14.69
CA SER A 19 -4.02 -4.90 13.66
C SER A 19 -4.15 -4.34 12.24
N GLU A 20 -4.36 -3.03 12.10
CA GLU A 20 -4.48 -2.36 10.80
C GLU A 20 -3.11 -1.87 10.33
N ALA A 21 -2.87 -1.94 9.02
CA ALA A 21 -1.65 -1.45 8.40
C ALA A 21 -1.99 -0.62 7.15
N ALA A 22 -1.31 0.50 6.96
CA ALA A 22 -1.40 1.31 5.76
C ALA A 22 0.01 1.60 5.26
N CYS A 23 0.27 1.33 3.99
CA CYS A 23 1.52 1.59 3.32
C CYS A 23 1.28 2.49 2.11
N VAL A 24 2.16 3.45 1.90
CA VAL A 24 2.22 4.30 0.72
C VAL A 24 3.57 4.06 0.07
N ALA A 25 3.59 3.87 -1.24
CA ALA A 25 4.78 3.76 -2.05
C ALA A 25 4.70 4.74 -3.22
N VAL A 26 5.78 5.45 -3.50
CA VAL A 26 5.90 6.28 -4.70
C VAL A 26 7.17 5.89 -5.43
N ASP A 27 7.07 5.58 -6.72
CA ASP A 27 8.24 5.25 -7.54
C ASP A 27 8.86 6.48 -8.24
N GLU A 28 10.05 6.28 -8.81
CA GLU A 28 10.83 7.33 -9.48
C GLU A 28 10.15 7.96 -10.70
N HIS A 29 9.17 7.29 -11.30
CA HIS A 29 8.39 7.81 -12.44
C HIS A 29 7.19 8.63 -11.96
N GLY A 30 6.89 8.63 -10.66
CA GLY A 30 5.79 9.37 -10.05
C GLY A 30 4.51 8.54 -9.90
N ASN A 31 4.54 7.22 -10.14
CA ASN A 31 3.39 6.40 -9.82
C ASN A 31 3.31 6.18 -8.31
N ALA A 32 2.09 6.26 -7.76
CA ALA A 32 1.81 6.09 -6.35
C ALA A 32 0.97 4.84 -6.12
N ALA A 33 1.25 4.13 -5.03
CA ALA A 33 0.47 2.99 -4.58
C ALA A 33 0.17 3.14 -3.09
N VAL A 34 -1.07 2.87 -2.70
CA VAL A 34 -1.52 2.84 -1.30
C VAL A 34 -2.12 1.47 -1.03
N SER A 35 -1.64 0.78 -0.01
CA SER A 35 -2.20 -0.50 0.44
C SER A 35 -2.66 -0.38 1.88
N VAL A 36 -3.89 -0.75 2.16
CA VAL A 36 -4.49 -0.76 3.50
C VAL A 36 -4.96 -2.16 3.81
N VAL A 37 -4.58 -2.68 4.98
CA VAL A 37 -5.03 -3.95 5.53
C VAL A 37 -5.82 -3.66 6.79
N ASP A 38 -7.07 -4.12 6.85
CA ASP A 38 -7.92 -4.04 8.02
C ASP A 38 -7.54 -5.12 9.06
N SER A 39 -7.99 -4.93 10.29
CA SER A 39 -7.94 -5.91 11.37
C SER A 39 -8.51 -7.30 11.03
N GLU A 40 -9.48 -7.36 10.11
CA GLU A 40 -10.07 -8.61 9.60
C GLU A 40 -9.21 -9.30 8.52
N GLY A 41 -8.09 -8.69 8.13
CA GLY A 41 -7.18 -9.21 7.10
C GLY A 41 -7.59 -8.85 5.66
N ASN A 42 -8.65 -8.04 5.50
CA ASN A 42 -9.06 -7.51 4.20
C ASN A 42 -8.04 -6.47 3.73
N GLN A 43 -7.59 -6.57 2.48
CA GLN A 43 -6.62 -5.66 1.87
C GLN A 43 -7.26 -4.88 0.72
N VAL A 44 -7.06 -3.56 0.71
CA VAL A 44 -7.38 -2.68 -0.41
C VAL A 44 -6.10 -2.04 -0.92
N THR A 45 -5.83 -2.18 -2.21
CA THR A 45 -4.70 -1.54 -2.87
C THR A 45 -5.20 -0.58 -3.93
N VAL A 46 -4.72 0.66 -3.91
CA VAL A 46 -5.02 1.70 -4.89
C VAL A 46 -3.72 2.13 -5.54
N THR A 47 -3.65 2.07 -6.85
CA THR A 47 -2.52 2.60 -7.62
C THR A 47 -2.97 3.75 -8.48
N GLU A 48 -2.12 4.76 -8.63
CA GLU A 48 -2.26 5.89 -9.53
C GLU A 48 -0.99 6.01 -10.34
N ASP A 49 -1.10 5.95 -11.66
CA ASP A 49 0.05 6.21 -12.54
C ASP A 49 0.30 7.70 -12.74
N SER A 50 1.45 8.04 -13.31
CA SER A 50 1.86 9.43 -13.56
C SER A 50 0.99 10.17 -14.58
N GLU A 51 0.17 9.48 -15.37
CA GLU A 51 -0.85 10.06 -16.25
C GLU A 51 -2.18 10.30 -15.52
N GLY A 52 -2.28 9.84 -14.27
CA GLY A 52 -3.43 10.00 -13.39
C GLY A 52 -4.48 8.91 -13.50
N ASN A 53 -4.20 7.78 -14.17
CA ASN A 53 -5.16 6.67 -14.16
C ASN A 53 -5.08 5.91 -12.85
N ARG A 54 -6.25 5.59 -12.29
CA ARG A 54 -6.38 4.91 -11.00
C ARG A 54 -6.87 3.49 -11.18
N THR A 55 -6.22 2.55 -10.50
CA THR A 55 -6.69 1.17 -10.35
C THR A 55 -6.91 0.87 -8.88
N THR A 56 -8.00 0.17 -8.58
CA THR A 56 -8.30 -0.29 -7.22
C THR A 56 -8.51 -1.79 -7.22
N GLU A 57 -7.79 -2.47 -6.36
CA GLU A 57 -7.84 -3.91 -6.14
C GLU A 57 -8.26 -4.17 -4.70
N VAL A 58 -9.24 -5.05 -4.51
CA VAL A 58 -9.73 -5.45 -3.19
C VAL A 58 -9.53 -6.96 -3.06
N VAL A 59 -8.85 -7.36 -2.00
CA VAL A 59 -8.60 -8.75 -1.65
C VAL A 59 -9.18 -8.97 -0.25
N GLU A 60 -10.21 -9.79 -0.18
CA GLU A 60 -10.81 -10.18 1.11
C GLU A 60 -10.06 -11.39 1.67
N ALA A 61 -9.89 -11.43 2.99
CA ALA A 61 -9.37 -12.62 3.64
C ALA A 61 -10.39 -13.76 3.46
N ALA A 62 -9.94 -14.89 2.90
CA ALA A 62 -10.78 -16.08 2.83
C ALA A 62 -11.09 -16.56 4.25
N GLN A 63 -12.38 -16.56 4.61
CA GLN A 63 -12.91 -17.00 5.91
C GLN A 63 -12.73 -18.51 6.14
#